data_AF-A0A432GZ95-F1
#
_entry.id   AF-A0A432GZ95-F1
#
_cell.length_a   1.000
_cell.length_b   1.000
_cell.length_c   1.000
_cell.angle_alpha   90.00
_cell.angle_beta   90.00
_cell.angle_gamma   90.00
#
_symmetry.space_group_name_H-M   'P 1'
#
loop_
_entity.id
_entity.type
_entity.pdbx_description
1 polymer ?
#
loop_
_entity_poly.entity_id
_entity_poly.type
_entity_poly.pdbx_seq_one_letter_code
_entity_poly.pdbx_strand_id
1 'polypeptide(L)'
;SASVVAKSEIIMRAREGDSIPEGWGLDAEGQTTTDPEIALKGSMAPSGGYKGFGTGLLVEVMAAALSGAMLGLQASPFSGTAGGPPRTGQCFLAFDPNAYSGAEFAERITILTEAIQSQEGARLPGDRRKENRQRIEIEGVEVEKSLIKRIQTFCT
;
A
#
# COMPACT_ATOMS: atom_id res chain seq x y z
N SER A 1 3.94 0.01 -0.01
CA SER A 1 3.78 -0.14 -1.47
C SER A 1 5.14 -0.39 -2.08
N ALA A 2 5.23 -1.13 -3.19
CA ALA A 2 6.46 -1.22 -3.97
C ALA A 2 6.66 -0.02 -4.91
N SER A 3 5.62 0.78 -5.13
CA SER A 3 5.68 2.09 -5.80
C SER A 3 5.94 3.23 -4.82
N VAL A 4 6.44 4.36 -5.33
CA VAL A 4 6.67 5.59 -4.55
C VAL A 4 5.39 6.15 -3.93
N VAL A 5 4.25 5.92 -4.60
CA VAL A 5 2.92 6.38 -4.19
C VAL A 5 1.87 5.34 -4.52
N ALA A 6 0.77 5.29 -3.76
CA ALA A 6 -0.37 4.44 -4.08
C ALA A 6 -1.12 4.97 -5.32
N LYS A 7 -1.58 4.07 -6.20
CA LYS A 7 -2.37 4.44 -7.39
C LYS A 7 -3.61 5.26 -7.04
N SER A 8 -4.24 4.98 -5.89
CA SER A 8 -5.40 5.70 -5.38
C SER A 8 -5.15 7.20 -5.18
N GLU A 9 -3.93 7.58 -4.79
CA GLU A 9 -3.56 8.99 -4.60
C GLU A 9 -3.49 9.71 -5.95
N ILE A 10 -2.90 9.09 -6.98
CA ILE A 10 -2.87 9.66 -8.34
C ILE A 10 -4.31 9.79 -8.89
N ILE A 11 -5.18 8.79 -8.66
CA ILE A 11 -6.60 8.86 -9.03
C ILE A 11 -7.31 10.03 -8.33
N MET A 12 -6.99 10.29 -7.07
CA MET A 12 -7.56 11.40 -6.32
C MET A 12 -7.14 12.75 -6.93
N ARG A 13 -5.84 12.94 -7.17
CA ARG A 13 -5.29 14.15 -7.83
C ARG A 13 -5.90 14.38 -9.22
N ALA A 14 -6.05 13.31 -10.02
CA ALA A 14 -6.73 13.39 -11.31
C ALA A 14 -8.16 13.92 -11.20
N ARG A 15 -8.93 13.43 -10.20
CA ARG A 15 -10.31 13.87 -9.96
C ARG A 15 -10.39 15.32 -9.48
N GLU A 16 -9.39 15.77 -8.72
CA GLU A 16 -9.30 17.13 -8.20
C GLU A 16 -8.73 18.12 -9.24
N GLY A 17 -8.14 17.62 -10.33
CA GLY A 17 -7.46 18.43 -11.35
C GLY A 17 -6.08 18.91 -10.91
N ASP A 18 -5.51 18.30 -9.87
CA ASP A 18 -4.24 18.68 -9.27
C ASP A 18 -3.07 17.92 -9.92
N SER A 19 -1.93 18.59 -10.09
CA SER A 19 -0.70 17.92 -10.54
C SER A 19 -0.16 16.94 -9.50
N ILE A 20 0.61 15.95 -9.97
CA ILE A 20 1.38 15.04 -9.11
C ILE A 20 2.84 15.52 -9.02
N PRO A 21 3.52 15.30 -7.88
CA PRO A 21 4.95 15.53 -7.77
C PRO A 21 5.76 14.78 -8.83
N GLU A 22 6.84 15.39 -9.29
CA GLU A 22 7.78 14.75 -10.21
C GLU A 22 8.30 13.42 -9.63
N GLY A 23 8.44 12.41 -10.49
CA GLY A 23 8.93 11.09 -10.11
C GLY A 23 7.85 10.16 -9.52
N TRP A 24 6.58 10.58 -9.45
CA TRP A 24 5.48 9.69 -9.05
C TRP A 24 5.02 8.75 -10.16
N GLY A 25 4.99 9.26 -11.40
CA GLY A 25 4.48 8.54 -12.56
C GLY A 25 5.34 8.73 -13.80
N LEU A 26 5.18 7.79 -14.71
CA LEU A 26 5.78 7.76 -16.04
C LEU A 26 4.65 7.72 -17.08
N ASP A 27 4.89 8.30 -18.25
CA ASP A 27 4.03 8.17 -19.42
C ASP A 27 4.20 6.81 -20.14
N ALA A 28 3.60 6.66 -21.32
CA ALA A 28 3.65 5.43 -22.10
C ALA A 28 5.05 5.16 -22.70
N GLU A 29 5.84 6.22 -22.90
CA GLU A 29 7.21 6.21 -23.41
C GLU A 29 8.24 6.05 -22.27
N GLY A 30 7.78 5.99 -21.02
CA GLY A 30 8.61 5.82 -19.83
C GLY A 30 9.27 7.12 -19.35
N GLN A 31 8.87 8.29 -19.85
CA GLN A 31 9.34 9.59 -19.38
C GLN A 31 8.57 10.03 -18.14
N THR A 32 9.21 10.82 -17.27
CA THR A 32 8.57 11.36 -16.07
C THR A 32 7.46 12.35 -16.44
N THR A 33 6.37 12.33 -15.68
CA THR A 33 5.25 13.27 -15.86
C THR A 33 4.71 13.77 -14.52
N THR A 34 4.20 14.99 -14.53
CA THR A 34 3.46 15.61 -13.41
C THR A 34 1.95 15.68 -13.66
N ASP A 35 1.50 15.21 -14.83
CA ASP A 35 0.09 15.09 -15.17
C ASP A 35 -0.45 13.73 -14.68
N PRO A 36 -1.43 13.71 -13.77
CA PRO A 36 -1.98 12.46 -13.24
C PRO A 36 -2.72 11.63 -14.29
N GLU A 37 -3.38 12.25 -15.28
CA GLU A 37 -4.11 11.55 -16.34
C GLU A 37 -3.14 10.84 -17.30
N ILE A 38 -1.99 11.46 -17.56
CA ILE A 38 -0.90 10.81 -18.31
C ILE A 38 -0.30 9.66 -17.49
N ALA A 39 0.01 9.89 -16.21
CA ALA A 39 0.58 8.87 -15.33
C ALA A 39 -0.33 7.63 -15.17
N LEU A 40 -1.65 7.82 -15.12
CA LEU A 40 -2.62 6.72 -14.99
C LEU A 40 -2.71 5.83 -16.25
N LYS A 41 -2.32 6.36 -17.40
CA LYS A 41 -2.23 5.63 -18.68
C LYS A 41 -0.85 5.00 -18.88
N GLY A 42 0.18 5.51 -18.21
CA GLY A 42 1.51 4.94 -18.16
C GLY A 42 1.71 4.05 -16.94
N SER A 43 2.77 4.31 -16.17
CA SER A 43 3.20 3.48 -15.04
C SER A 43 3.53 4.30 -13.80
N MET A 44 3.33 3.71 -12.62
CA MET A 44 3.82 4.31 -11.37
C MET A 44 5.32 4.04 -11.20
N ALA A 45 6.06 5.01 -10.69
CA ALA A 45 7.48 4.81 -10.40
C ALA A 45 7.70 3.86 -9.21
N PRO A 46 8.70 2.96 -9.28
CA PRO A 46 9.03 2.06 -8.17
C PRO A 46 9.73 2.81 -7.02
N SER A 47 9.39 2.44 -5.78
CA SER A 47 9.99 3.02 -4.57
C SER A 47 11.48 2.70 -4.49
N GLY A 48 12.35 3.72 -4.48
CA GLY A 48 13.79 3.49 -4.47
C GLY A 48 14.32 2.88 -5.78
N GLY A 49 13.66 3.15 -6.91
CA GLY A 49 14.11 2.76 -8.24
C GLY A 49 14.13 1.25 -8.44
N TYR A 50 15.24 0.71 -8.92
CA TYR A 50 15.39 -0.72 -9.24
C TYR A 50 15.14 -1.65 -8.02
N LYS A 51 15.35 -1.16 -6.79
CA LYS A 51 15.04 -1.94 -5.56
C LYS A 51 13.54 -2.11 -5.34
N GLY A 52 12.76 -1.06 -5.59
CA GLY A 52 11.30 -1.11 -5.56
C GLY A 52 10.74 -2.01 -6.64
N PHE A 53 11.32 -1.95 -7.84
CA PHE A 53 10.98 -2.87 -8.92
C PHE A 53 11.20 -4.33 -8.52
N GLY A 54 12.39 -4.65 -7.99
CA GLY A 54 12.69 -6.01 -7.50
C GLY A 54 11.74 -6.47 -6.39
N THR A 55 11.34 -5.57 -5.50
CA THR A 55 10.34 -5.86 -4.45
C THR A 55 8.96 -6.13 -5.04
N GLY A 56 8.52 -5.33 -6.02
CA GLY A 56 7.26 -5.55 -6.73
C GLY A 56 7.25 -6.87 -7.50
N LEU A 57 8.36 -7.20 -8.16
CA LEU A 57 8.52 -8.48 -8.87
C LEU A 57 8.46 -9.68 -7.93
N LEU A 58 9.10 -9.60 -6.76
CA LEU A 58 9.00 -10.67 -5.75
C LEU A 58 7.54 -10.89 -5.31
N VAL A 59 6.79 -9.80 -5.07
CA VAL A 59 5.37 -9.88 -4.74
C VAL A 59 4.58 -10.53 -5.88
N GLU A 60 4.83 -10.15 -7.13
CA GLU A 60 4.17 -10.73 -8.30
C GLU A 60 4.43 -12.24 -8.42
N VAL A 61 5.68 -12.65 -8.23
CA VAL A 61 6.08 -14.07 -8.26
C VAL A 61 5.37 -14.85 -7.15
N MET A 62 5.39 -14.36 -5.92
CA MET A 62 4.84 -15.07 -4.78
C MET A 62 3.31 -15.07 -4.74
N ALA A 63 2.70 -13.92 -5.03
CA ALA A 63 1.27 -13.72 -4.87
C ALA A 63 0.48 -14.12 -6.10
N ALA A 64 1.04 -14.03 -7.32
CA ALA A 64 0.34 -14.38 -8.56
C ALA A 64 0.91 -15.64 -9.20
N ALA A 65 2.19 -15.65 -9.61
CA ALA A 65 2.75 -16.75 -10.37
C ALA A 65 2.75 -18.08 -9.58
N LEU A 66 3.20 -18.05 -8.32
CA LEU A 66 3.26 -19.23 -7.46
C LEU A 66 1.87 -19.73 -7.04
N SER A 67 0.92 -18.82 -6.80
CA SER A 67 -0.42 -19.17 -6.34
C SER A 67 -1.34 -19.64 -7.48
N GLY A 68 -0.95 -19.43 -8.75
CA GLY A 68 -1.78 -19.66 -9.92
C GLY A 68 -2.85 -18.57 -10.15
N ALA A 69 -2.74 -17.43 -9.48
CA ALA A 69 -3.62 -16.30 -9.66
C ALA A 69 -3.25 -15.46 -10.88
N MET A 70 -4.09 -14.48 -11.23
CA MET A 70 -3.83 -13.59 -12.36
C MET A 70 -2.62 -12.70 -12.09
N LEU A 71 -1.72 -12.61 -13.07
CA LEU A 71 -0.65 -11.62 -13.09
C LEU A 71 -1.26 -10.22 -13.14
N GLY A 72 -0.62 -9.23 -12.53
CA GLY A 72 -1.03 -7.82 -12.54
C GLY A 72 -1.18 -7.23 -13.95
N LEU A 73 -0.43 -7.76 -14.94
CA LEU A 73 -0.57 -7.38 -16.35
C LEU A 73 -1.86 -7.92 -17.02
N GLN A 74 -2.51 -8.91 -16.41
CA GLN A 74 -3.76 -9.54 -16.88
C GLN A 74 -4.95 -9.25 -15.96
N ALA A 75 -4.67 -8.80 -14.73
CA ALA A 75 -5.68 -8.53 -13.72
C ALA A 75 -6.58 -7.38 -14.14
N SER A 76 -7.88 -7.53 -13.87
CA SER A 76 -8.84 -6.45 -14.07
C SER A 76 -8.58 -5.32 -13.07
N PRO A 77 -9.00 -4.06 -13.37
CA PRO A 77 -8.86 -2.96 -12.43
C PRO A 77 -9.58 -3.24 -11.10
N PHE A 78 -8.97 -2.84 -9.99
CA PHE A 78 -9.59 -2.94 -8.65
C PHE A 78 -10.78 -1.98 -8.45
N SER A 79 -10.99 -1.04 -9.36
CA SER A 79 -12.06 -0.05 -9.31
C SER A 79 -12.87 -0.07 -10.60
N GLY A 80 -14.19 0.12 -10.48
CA GLY A 80 -15.12 0.07 -11.61
C GLY A 80 -15.71 -1.32 -11.82
N THR A 81 -16.37 -1.54 -12.95
CA THR A 81 -17.07 -2.78 -13.28
C THR A 81 -16.39 -3.58 -14.41
N ALA A 82 -15.33 -3.04 -15.00
CA ALA A 82 -14.63 -3.65 -16.12
C ALA A 82 -13.90 -4.93 -15.68
N GLY A 83 -14.18 -6.06 -16.36
CA GLY A 83 -13.44 -7.32 -16.19
C GLY A 83 -13.75 -8.13 -14.92
N GLY A 84 -14.61 -7.63 -14.02
CA GLY A 84 -14.97 -8.31 -12.78
C GLY A 84 -13.86 -8.28 -11.72
N PRO A 85 -13.96 -9.11 -10.66
CA PRO A 85 -12.94 -9.17 -9.62
C PRO A 85 -11.55 -9.44 -10.22
N PRO A 86 -10.48 -8.74 -9.81
CA PRO A 86 -9.15 -8.86 -10.44
C PRO A 86 -8.52 -10.26 -10.44
N ARG A 87 -9.02 -11.18 -9.59
CA ARG A 87 -8.51 -12.55 -9.42
C ARG A 87 -6.99 -12.62 -9.18
N THR A 88 -6.44 -11.60 -8.55
CA THR A 88 -5.08 -11.61 -8.01
C THR A 88 -4.97 -12.57 -6.84
N GLY A 89 -3.75 -12.90 -6.44
CA GLY A 89 -3.52 -13.76 -5.28
C GLY A 89 -2.82 -13.04 -4.14
N GLN A 90 -2.60 -13.78 -3.06
CA GLN A 90 -1.92 -13.33 -1.85
C GLN A 90 -1.00 -14.45 -1.38
N CYS A 91 0.13 -14.09 -0.80
CA CYS A 91 1.08 -15.03 -0.20
C CYS A 91 1.30 -14.65 1.26
N PHE A 92 1.26 -15.64 2.15
CA PHE A 92 1.51 -15.47 3.57
C PHE A 92 2.69 -16.35 3.97
N LEU A 93 3.65 -15.77 4.68
CA LEU A 93 4.76 -16.48 5.30
C LEU A 93 4.66 -16.31 6.82
N ALA A 94 4.69 -17.41 7.55
CA ALA A 94 4.72 -17.44 9.00
C ALA A 94 5.98 -18.18 9.47
N PHE A 95 6.71 -17.56 10.39
CA PHE A 95 7.90 -18.13 10.99
C PHE A 95 7.64 -18.26 12.49
N ASP A 96 7.90 -19.44 13.06
CA ASP A 96 7.89 -19.64 14.52
C ASP A 96 9.23 -19.17 15.09
N PRO A 97 9.31 -18.05 15.84
CA PRO A 97 10.57 -17.58 16.38
C PRO A 97 11.22 -18.59 17.34
N ASN A 98 10.43 -19.46 17.98
CA ASN A 98 10.95 -20.47 18.90
C ASN A 98 11.78 -21.53 18.18
N ALA A 99 11.47 -21.81 16.91
CA ALA A 99 12.24 -22.73 16.07
C ALA A 99 13.59 -22.13 15.60
N TYR A 100 13.82 -20.83 15.81
CA TYR A 100 15.04 -20.14 15.40
C TYR A 100 15.83 -19.59 16.59
N SER A 101 15.53 -18.35 17.01
CA SER A 101 16.27 -17.68 18.10
C SER A 101 15.68 -17.98 19.49
N GLY A 102 14.58 -18.73 19.57
CA GLY A 102 14.06 -19.19 20.85
C GLY A 102 13.67 -18.04 21.76
N ALA A 103 14.03 -18.20 23.04
CA ALA A 103 13.79 -17.19 24.08
C ALA A 103 14.49 -15.84 23.80
N GLU A 104 15.57 -15.80 23.02
CA GLU A 104 16.30 -14.56 22.73
C GLU A 104 15.54 -13.63 21.77
N PHE A 105 14.55 -14.13 21.03
CA PHE A 105 13.85 -13.34 20.01
C PHE A 105 13.24 -12.05 20.59
N ALA A 106 12.54 -12.17 21.72
CA ALA A 106 11.85 -11.05 22.35
C ALA A 106 12.82 -9.98 22.85
N GLU A 107 13.93 -10.40 23.46
CA GLU A 107 14.99 -9.48 23.92
C GLU A 107 15.63 -8.74 22.73
N ARG A 108 15.97 -9.45 21.66
CA ARG A 108 16.56 -8.86 20.44
C ARG A 108 15.62 -7.86 19.76
N ILE A 109 14.33 -8.17 19.69
CA ILE A 109 13.33 -7.22 19.18
C ILE A 109 13.24 -5.99 20.08
N THR A 110 13.25 -6.17 21.41
CA THR A 110 13.22 -5.06 22.38
C THR A 110 14.40 -4.11 22.16
N ILE A 111 15.63 -4.64 22.12
CA ILE A 111 16.86 -3.87 21.87
C ILE A 111 16.75 -3.09 20.55
N LEU A 112 16.30 -3.73 19.47
CA LEU A 112 16.16 -3.08 18.17
C LEU A 112 15.13 -1.94 18.22
N THR A 113 13.99 -2.16 18.86
CA THR A 113 12.93 -1.14 18.96
C THR A 113 13.36 0.04 19.82
N GLU A 114 14.04 -0.20 20.94
CA GLU A 114 14.57 0.85 21.83
C GLU A 114 15.65 1.69 21.12
N ALA A 115 16.53 1.05 20.36
CA ALA A 115 17.55 1.74 19.58
C ALA A 115 16.94 2.69 18.52
N ILE A 116 15.78 2.34 17.95
CA ILE A 116 15.07 3.23 17.02
C ILE A 116 14.38 4.36 17.80
N GLN A 117 13.66 4.03 18.88
CA GLN A 117 12.86 4.99 19.64
C GLN A 117 13.70 6.00 20.43
N SER A 118 14.96 5.67 20.76
CA SER A 118 15.89 6.60 21.40
C SER A 118 16.36 7.73 20.49
N GLN A 119 16.12 7.65 19.18
CA GLN A 119 16.43 8.71 18.23
C GLN A 119 15.33 9.77 18.19
N GLU A 120 15.72 11.03 18.27
CA GLU A 120 14.76 12.15 18.26
C GLU A 120 13.90 12.14 16.98
N GLY A 121 12.58 12.17 17.15
CA GLY A 121 11.61 12.19 16.05
C GLY A 121 11.36 10.85 15.35
N ALA A 122 12.11 9.79 15.69
CA ALA A 122 11.90 8.47 15.13
C ALA A 122 10.57 7.84 15.59
N ARG A 123 9.98 7.01 14.74
CA ARG A 123 8.75 6.26 15.03
C ARG A 123 8.85 4.84 14.48
N LEU A 124 8.27 3.87 15.19
CA LEU A 124 8.17 2.50 14.71
C LEU A 124 7.02 2.37 13.71
N PRO A 125 7.14 1.46 12.72
CA PRO A 125 6.05 1.13 11.83
C PRO A 125 4.82 0.62 12.59
N GLY A 126 3.77 1.44 12.62
CA GLY A 126 2.51 1.10 13.29
C GLY A 126 2.13 2.01 14.45
N ASP A 127 3.05 2.83 14.98
CA ASP A 127 2.78 3.72 16.13
C ASP A 127 1.57 4.60 15.92
N ARG A 128 1.52 5.33 14.79
CA ARG A 128 0.36 6.16 14.42
C ARG A 128 -0.95 5.38 14.36
N ARG A 129 -0.92 4.12 13.89
CA ARG A 129 -2.12 3.27 13.83
C ARG A 129 -2.56 2.79 15.20
N LYS A 130 -1.61 2.53 16.11
CA LYS A 130 -1.88 2.14 17.50
C LYS A 130 -2.51 3.29 18.29
N GLU A 131 -1.94 4.49 18.19
CA GLU A 131 -2.50 5.73 18.78
C GLU A 131 -3.91 6.00 18.25
N ASN A 132 -4.09 5.97 16.92
CA ASN A 132 -5.39 6.20 16.30
C ASN A 132 -6.43 5.17 16.76
N ARG A 133 -6.05 3.89 16.93
CA ARG A 133 -6.98 2.85 17.40
C ARG A 133 -7.48 3.16 18.81
N GLN A 134 -6.60 3.47 19.74
CA GLN A 134 -6.97 3.79 21.12
C GLN A 134 -7.93 4.98 21.18
N ARG A 135 -7.64 6.02 20.40
CA ARG A 135 -8.51 7.19 20.28
C ARG A 135 -9.89 6.82 19.71
N ILE A 136 -9.91 6.10 18.58
CA ILE A 136 -11.14 5.75 17.86
C ILE A 136 -12.03 4.78 18.67
N GLU A 137 -11.45 3.91 19.49
CA GLU A 137 -12.21 3.02 20.38
C GLU A 137 -13.02 3.80 21.44
N ILE A 138 -12.60 5.02 21.78
CA ILE A 138 -13.26 5.89 22.77
C ILE A 138 -14.16 6.92 22.07
N GLU A 139 -13.63 7.61 21.06
CA GLU A 139 -14.26 8.75 20.40
C GLU A 139 -15.15 8.35 19.21
N GLY A 140 -15.00 7.11 18.72
CA GLY A 140 -15.59 6.66 17.47
C GLY A 140 -14.75 7.00 16.25
N VAL A 141 -15.22 6.55 15.07
CA VAL A 141 -14.59 6.86 13.78
C VAL A 141 -15.20 8.14 13.22
N GLU A 142 -14.36 9.13 12.90
CA GLU A 142 -14.82 10.31 12.18
C GLU A 142 -15.10 9.95 10.72
N VAL A 143 -16.33 10.21 10.26
CA VAL A 143 -16.79 9.92 8.91
C VAL A 143 -17.53 11.13 8.37
N GLU A 144 -17.25 11.49 7.12
CA GLU A 144 -17.90 12.60 6.45
C GLU A 144 -19.41 12.31 6.28
N LYS A 145 -20.26 13.32 6.57
CA LYS A 145 -21.72 13.13 6.63
C LYS A 145 -22.30 12.62 5.31
N SER A 146 -21.75 13.07 4.17
CA SER A 146 -22.22 12.61 2.86
C SER A 146 -21.94 11.11 2.65
N LEU A 147 -20.80 10.62 3.12
CA LEU A 147 -20.45 9.20 3.07
C LEU A 147 -21.39 8.35 3.93
N ILE A 148 -21.70 8.75 5.16
CA ILE A 148 -22.68 8.05 6.01
C ILE A 148 -24.04 7.98 5.31
N LYS A 149 -24.52 9.11 4.77
CA LYS A 149 -25.79 9.16 4.05
C LYS A 149 -25.80 8.22 2.86
N ARG A 150 -24.69 8.13 2.11
CA ARG A 150 -24.53 7.20 0.98
C ARG A 150 -24.48 5.75 1.42
N ILE A 151 -23.81 5.41 2.54
CA ILE A 151 -23.79 4.03 3.05
C ILE A 151 -25.21 3.59 3.42
N GLN A 152 -25.98 4.47 4.06
CA GLN A 152 -27.36 4.19 4.48
C GLN A 152 -28.29 3.85 3.30
N THR A 153 -28.04 4.38 2.09
CA THR A 153 -28.86 4.02 0.91
C THR A 153 -28.67 2.57 0.44
N PHE A 154 -27.64 1.87 0.90
CA PHE A 154 -27.40 0.45 0.60
C PHE A 154 -27.91 -0.49 1.70
N CYS A 155 -28.34 0.05 2.85
CA CYS A 155 -28.84 -0.74 3.98
C CYS A 155 -30.37 -0.95 3.95
N THR A 156 -31.06 -0.36 2.98
CA THR A 156 -32.49 -0.49 2.71
C THR A 156 -32.72 -1.32 1.47
#